data_AF-A0A940ZZ26-F1
#
_entry.id   AF-A0A940ZZ26-F1
#
_cell.length_a   1.000
_cell.length_b   1.000
_cell.length_c   1.000
_cell.angle_alpha   90.00
_cell.angle_beta   90.00
_cell.angle_gamma   90.00
#
_symmetry.space_group_name_H-M   'P 1'
#
loop_
_entity.id
_entity.type
_entity.pdbx_description
1 polymer ?
#
loop_
_entity_poly.entity_id
_entity_poly.type
_entity_poly.pdbx_seq_one_letter_code
_entity_poly.pdbx_strand_id
1 'polypeptide(L)'
;MDTPRDHSQFALSQESFGVKLLRQAKQRASELPAALEGQYPDATISEAANEAFARLLEHVSALPEDKRVGALLMVASGMIVEHLRLASWTRRA
;
A
#
# COMPACT_ATOMS: atom_id res chain seq x y z
N MET A 1 12.93 3.79 26.24
CA MET A 1 13.38 2.61 25.49
C MET A 1 12.14 1.87 25.03
N ASP A 2 11.99 1.65 23.72
CA ASP A 2 10.98 0.75 23.19
C ASP A 2 11.33 -0.70 23.57
N THR A 3 10.33 -1.51 23.92
CA THR A 3 10.57 -2.92 24.25
C THR A 3 10.60 -3.77 22.96
N PRO A 4 11.25 -4.95 22.96
CA PRO A 4 11.22 -5.86 21.80
C PRO A 4 9.81 -6.24 21.33
N ARG A 5 8.84 -6.21 22.24
CA ARG A 5 7.42 -6.44 21.94
C ARG A 5 6.79 -5.25 21.20
N ASP A 6 7.15 -4.03 21.57
CA ASP A 6 6.65 -2.82 20.90
C ASP A 6 7.18 -2.73 19.47
N HIS A 7 8.44 -3.13 19.26
CA HIS A 7 9.04 -3.20 17.91
C HIS A 7 8.34 -4.22 17.01
N SER A 8 8.00 -5.40 17.52
CA SER A 8 7.31 -6.42 16.71
C SER A 8 5.87 -6.03 16.40
N GLN A 9 5.15 -5.42 17.34
CA GLN A 9 3.80 -4.90 17.08
C GLN A 9 3.81 -3.72 16.10
N PHE A 10 4.77 -2.81 16.24
CA PHE A 10 4.95 -1.72 15.29
C PHE A 10 5.19 -2.27 13.89
N ALA A 11 6.17 -3.18 13.72
CA ALA A 11 6.48 -3.74 12.41
C ALA A 11 5.28 -4.42 11.74
N LEU A 12 4.57 -5.28 12.47
CA LEU A 12 3.37 -5.95 11.97
C LEU A 12 2.27 -4.97 11.58
N SER A 13 2.11 -3.88 12.33
CA SER A 13 1.12 -2.85 12.03
C SER A 13 1.42 -2.13 10.71
N GLN A 14 2.70 -1.81 10.46
CA GLN A 14 3.14 -1.11 9.25
C GLN A 14 3.06 -2.03 8.01
N GLU A 15 3.46 -3.29 8.16
CA GLU A 15 3.26 -4.30 7.10
C GLU A 15 1.78 -4.50 6.77
N SER A 16 0.92 -4.61 7.79
CA SER A 16 -0.54 -4.75 7.60
C SER A 16 -1.13 -3.53 6.91
N PHE A 17 -0.65 -2.32 7.23
CA PHE A 17 -1.03 -1.11 6.53
C PHE A 17 -0.68 -1.19 5.04
N GLY A 18 0.55 -1.58 4.69
CA GLY A 18 0.98 -1.74 3.28
C GLY A 18 0.12 -2.74 2.50
N VAL A 19 -0.21 -3.88 3.11
CA VAL A 19 -1.12 -4.88 2.51
C VAL A 19 -2.49 -4.26 2.21
N LYS A 20 -3.08 -3.57 3.19
CA LYS A 20 -4.42 -2.94 3.03
C LYS A 20 -4.39 -1.84 1.98
N LEU A 21 -3.33 -1.03 1.96
CA LEU A 21 -3.15 0.06 1.01
C LEU A 21 -3.13 -0.46 -0.43
N LEU A 22 -2.36 -1.53 -0.71
CA LEU A 22 -2.32 -2.12 -2.05
C LEU A 22 -3.65 -2.75 -2.46
N ARG A 23 -4.37 -3.39 -1.54
CA ARG A 23 -5.72 -3.94 -1.83
C ARG A 23 -6.71 -2.83 -2.18
N GLN A 24 -6.70 -1.74 -1.43
CA GLN A 24 -7.55 -0.57 -1.69
C GLN A 24 -7.21 0.06 -3.04
N ALA A 25 -5.92 0.25 -3.35
CA ALA A 25 -5.49 0.78 -4.65
C ALA A 25 -5.96 -0.10 -5.81
N LYS A 26 -5.84 -1.43 -5.69
CA LYS A 26 -6.35 -2.39 -6.69
C LYS A 26 -7.87 -2.28 -6.84
N GLN A 27 -8.60 -2.24 -5.73
CA GLN A 27 -10.06 -2.11 -5.75
C GLN A 27 -10.49 -0.82 -6.45
N ARG A 28 -9.87 0.32 -6.11
CA ARG A 28 -10.13 1.61 -6.76
C ARG A 28 -9.85 1.57 -8.25
N ALA A 29 -8.71 1.02 -8.66
CA ALA A 29 -8.37 0.86 -10.06
C ALA A 29 -9.41 0.01 -10.83
N SER A 30 -10.06 -0.96 -10.17
CA SER A 30 -11.13 -1.78 -10.77
C SER A 30 -12.53 -1.17 -10.73
N GLU A 31 -12.78 -0.17 -9.87
CA GLU A 31 -14.09 0.49 -9.71
C GLU A 31 -14.24 1.73 -10.61
N LEU A 32 -13.13 2.28 -11.11
CA LEU A 32 -13.13 3.45 -11.97
C LEU A 32 -13.71 3.09 -13.36
N PRO A 33 -14.66 3.89 -13.88
CA PRO A 33 -15.46 3.52 -15.06
C PRO A 33 -14.63 3.45 -16.35
N ALA A 34 -14.96 2.46 -17.20
CA ALA A 34 -14.36 2.18 -18.52
C ALA A 34 -14.33 3.35 -19.52
N ALA A 35 -14.99 4.47 -19.21
CA ALA A 35 -14.98 5.67 -20.06
C ALA A 35 -13.57 6.31 -20.22
N LEU A 36 -12.62 5.98 -19.33
CA LEU A 36 -11.22 6.40 -19.42
C LEU A 36 -10.31 5.42 -20.19
N GLU A 37 -10.73 4.16 -20.34
CA GLU A 37 -9.94 3.08 -20.94
C GLU A 37 -9.67 3.28 -22.45
N GLY A 38 -10.49 4.10 -23.12
CA GLY A 38 -10.35 4.39 -24.55
C GLY A 38 -9.33 5.47 -24.91
N GLN A 39 -8.86 6.28 -23.95
CA GLN A 39 -7.92 7.39 -24.21
C GLN A 39 -6.66 7.40 -23.32
N TYR A 40 -6.73 6.89 -22.08
CA TYR A 40 -5.57 6.84 -21.18
C TYR A 40 -5.65 5.62 -20.24
N PRO A 41 -5.21 4.42 -20.68
CA PRO A 41 -5.23 3.21 -19.84
C PRO A 41 -4.43 3.35 -18.53
N ASP A 42 -3.44 4.26 -18.51
CA ASP A 42 -2.61 4.53 -17.33
C ASP A 42 -3.22 5.57 -16.37
N ALA A 43 -4.23 6.33 -16.79
CA ALA A 43 -4.81 7.40 -15.96
C ALA A 43 -5.51 6.82 -14.72
N THR A 44 -6.23 5.73 -14.90
CA THR A 44 -6.95 4.99 -13.86
C THR A 44 -6.00 4.42 -12.81
N ILE A 45 -4.89 3.83 -13.27
CA ILE A 45 -3.83 3.28 -12.42
C ILE A 45 -3.10 4.41 -11.70
N SER A 46 -2.84 5.52 -12.40
CA SER A 46 -2.17 6.69 -11.83
C SER A 46 -3.01 7.36 -10.73
N GLU A 47 -4.32 7.46 -10.90
CA GLU A 47 -5.21 8.04 -9.88
C GLU A 47 -5.24 7.19 -8.61
N ALA A 48 -5.44 5.87 -8.75
CA ALA A 48 -5.41 4.95 -7.61
C ALA A 48 -4.04 4.92 -6.92
N ALA A 49 -2.94 5.02 -7.69
CA ALA A 49 -1.59 5.12 -7.14
C ALA A 49 -1.36 6.44 -6.38
N ASN A 50 -1.86 7.57 -6.90
CA ASN A 50 -1.77 8.87 -6.25
C ASN A 50 -2.57 8.91 -4.94
N GLU A 51 -3.79 8.37 -4.91
CA GLU A 51 -4.58 8.25 -3.68
C GLU A 51 -3.86 7.39 -2.64
N ALA A 52 -3.32 6.25 -3.05
CA ALA A 52 -2.55 5.37 -2.17
C ALA A 52 -1.29 6.06 -1.64
N PHE A 53 -0.59 6.82 -2.48
CA PHE A 53 0.60 7.58 -2.07
C PHE A 53 0.26 8.69 -1.08
N ALA A 54 -0.84 9.42 -1.29
CA ALA A 54 -1.29 10.45 -0.35
C ALA A 54 -1.59 9.85 1.04
N ARG A 55 -2.30 8.71 1.09
CA ARG A 55 -2.57 7.98 2.34
C ARG A 55 -1.31 7.46 3.02
N LEU A 56 -0.32 7.01 2.24
CA LEU A 56 0.98 6.61 2.76
C LEU A 56 1.69 7.77 3.45
N LEU A 57 1.74 8.93 2.78
CA LEU A 57 2.37 10.13 3.34
C LEU A 57 1.66 10.60 4.61
N GLU A 58 0.33 10.65 4.60
CA GLU A 58 -0.48 11.00 5.77
C GLU A 58 -0.14 10.08 6.95
N HIS A 59 -0.20 8.76 6.73
CA HIS A 59 0.10 7.74 7.75
C HIS A 59 1.52 7.86 8.31
N VAL A 60 2.53 8.01 7.46
CA VAL A 60 3.94 8.11 7.90
C VAL A 60 4.21 9.44 8.58
N SER A 61 3.60 10.54 8.13
CA SER A 61 3.78 11.87 8.74
C SER A 61 3.26 11.93 10.18
N ALA A 62 2.21 11.16 10.48
CA ALA A 62 1.62 11.04 11.81
C ALA A 62 2.49 10.23 12.81
N LEU A 63 3.54 9.55 12.34
CA LEU A 63 4.46 8.80 13.20
C LEU A 63 5.57 9.70 13.77
N PRO A 64 6.15 9.32 14.93
CA PRO A 64 7.39 9.91 15.43
C PRO A 64 8.49 9.90 14.37
N GLU A 65 9.25 10.99 14.29
CA GLU A 65 10.25 11.21 13.23
C GLU A 65 11.27 10.08 13.13
N ASP A 66 11.73 9.58 14.28
CA ASP A 66 12.66 8.45 14.43
C ASP A 66 12.10 7.13 13.89
N LYS A 67 10.78 7.02 13.73
CA LYS A 67 10.09 5.81 13.26
C LYS A 67 9.69 5.87 11.78
N ARG A 68 9.73 7.04 11.14
CA ARG A 68 9.20 7.24 9.78
C ARG A 68 9.91 6.38 8.72
N VAL A 69 11.24 6.36 8.73
CA VAL A 69 12.02 5.58 7.76
C VAL A 69 11.78 4.07 7.95
N GLY A 70 11.77 3.60 9.20
CA GLY A 70 11.45 2.21 9.52
C GLY A 70 10.04 1.82 9.08
N ALA A 71 9.06 2.71 9.29
CA ALA A 71 7.70 2.51 8.84
C ALA A 71 7.60 2.35 7.32
N LEU A 72 8.27 3.22 6.55
CA LEU A 72 8.28 3.13 5.09
C LEU A 72 8.79 1.78 4.59
N LEU A 73 9.86 1.24 5.19
CA LEU A 73 10.40 -0.07 4.83
C LEU A 73 9.41 -1.20 5.12
N MET A 74 8.75 -1.17 6.27
CA MET A 74 7.76 -2.19 6.67
C MET A 74 6.48 -2.11 5.83
N VAL A 75 6.02 -0.90 5.53
CA VAL A 75 4.89 -0.69 4.61
C VAL A 75 5.22 -1.23 3.22
N ALA A 76 6.41 -0.92 2.70
CA ALA A 76 6.88 -1.45 1.42
C ALA A 76 6.97 -2.99 1.42
N SER A 77 7.46 -3.59 2.50
CA SER A 77 7.47 -5.06 2.69
C SER A 77 6.06 -5.65 2.56
N GLY A 78 5.08 -5.07 3.27
CA GLY A 78 3.68 -5.50 3.18
C GLY A 78 3.09 -5.37 1.76
N MET A 79 3.39 -4.28 1.07
CA MET A 79 2.97 -4.07 -0.33
C MET A 79 3.58 -5.10 -1.27
N ILE A 80 4.88 -5.42 -1.14
CA ILE A 80 5.57 -6.42 -1.98
C ILE A 80 4.96 -7.80 -1.78
N VAL A 81 4.77 -8.23 -0.52
CA VAL A 81 4.17 -9.54 -0.21
C VAL A 81 2.76 -9.64 -0.79
N GLU A 82 1.95 -8.59 -0.63
CA GLU A 82 0.60 -8.57 -1.19
C GLU A 82 0.62 -8.53 -2.73
N HIS A 83 1.54 -7.81 -3.36
CA HIS A 83 1.69 -7.81 -4.81
C HIS A 83 2.00 -9.21 -5.35
N LEU A 84 2.96 -9.91 -4.74
CA LEU A 84 3.29 -11.29 -5.09
C LEU A 84 2.08 -12.23 -4.92
N ARG A 85 1.32 -12.07 -3.83
CA ARG A 85 0.09 -12.84 -3.59
C ARG A 85 -0.95 -12.58 -4.67
N LEU A 86 -1.23 -11.33 -5.00
CA LEU A 86 -2.21 -10.94 -6.02
C LEU A 86 -1.82 -11.41 -7.42
N ALA A 87 -0.53 -11.30 -7.78
CA ALA A 87 0.00 -11.78 -9.06
C ALA A 87 -0.04 -13.31 -9.19
N SER A 88 0.13 -14.03 -8.08
CA SER A 88 0.02 -15.50 -8.08
C SER A 88 -1.41 -16.00 -8.32
N TRP A 89 -2.42 -15.18 -8.00
CA TRP A 89 -3.83 -15.52 -8.18
C TRP A 89 -4.34 -15.24 -9.60
N THR A 90 -3.86 -14.18 -10.27
CA THR A 90 -4.24 -13.88 -11.66
C THR A 90 -3.71 -14.89 -12.67
N ARG A 91 -2.68 -15.68 -12.33
CA ARG A 91 -2.10 -16.69 -13.23
C ARG A 91 -2.82 -18.05 -13.20
N ARG A 92 -3.79 -18.25 -12.30
CA ARG A 92 -4.53 -19.52 -12.11
C ARG A 92 -6.00 -19.45 -12.57
N ALA A 93 -6.42 -18.39 -13.26
CA ALA A 93 -7.75 -18.24 -13.83
C ALA A 93 -7.72 -18.42 -15.35
#